data_AF-A0A821WGP6-F1
#
_entry.id   AF-A0A821WGP6-F1
#
_cell.length_a   1.000
_cell.length_b   1.000
_cell.length_c   1.000
_cell.angle_alpha   90.00
_cell.angle_beta   90.00
_cell.angle_gamma   90.00
#
_symmetry.space_group_name_H-M   'P 1'
#
loop_
_entity.id
_entity.type
_entity.pdbx_description
1 polymer ?
#
loop_
_entity_poly.entity_id
_entity_poly.type
_entity_poly.pdbx_seq_one_letter_code
_entity_poly.pdbx_strand_id
1 'polypeptide(L)'
;AKSAYKPYLTMLETWIHNGIIDDPYGEFMVQENKDIIHHESSLEQEFNDKFWSRRYLLQRNNTPILFQSSSDMILNTGKYLNAIRESAFDYNDDINIDMSTSILRIDKQLLMNNHKKLEYTIREKDLDETIEEACL
;
A
#
# COMPACT_ATOMS: atom_id res chain seq x y z
N ALA A 1 -18.39 -15.47 12.85
CA ALA A 1 -17.99 -14.35 11.96
C ALA A 1 -16.47 -14.20 11.80
N LYS A 2 -15.62 -14.56 12.78
CA LYS A 2 -14.14 -14.37 12.76
C LYS A 2 -13.37 -14.88 11.52
N SER A 3 -13.89 -15.84 10.76
CA SER A 3 -13.14 -16.47 9.67
C SER A 3 -13.27 -15.77 8.31
N ALA A 4 -14.27 -14.92 8.11
CA ALA A 4 -14.55 -14.30 6.80
C ALA A 4 -13.62 -13.13 6.47
N TYR A 5 -13.10 -12.43 7.48
CA TYR A 5 -12.20 -11.27 7.30
C TYR A 5 -10.73 -11.63 7.25
N LYS A 6 -10.38 -12.87 7.63
CA LYS A 6 -8.99 -13.33 7.64
C LYS A 6 -8.31 -13.19 6.27
N PRO A 7 -8.93 -13.56 5.13
CA PRO A 7 -8.34 -13.34 3.82
C PRO A 7 -8.09 -11.85 3.52
N TYR A 8 -9.05 -10.99 3.87
CA TYR A 8 -8.93 -9.55 3.69
C TYR A 8 -7.76 -8.95 4.49
N LEU A 9 -7.61 -9.36 5.74
CA LEU A 9 -6.49 -8.91 6.59
C LEU A 9 -5.15 -9.42 6.09
N THR A 10 -5.08 -10.65 5.58
CA THR A 10 -3.85 -11.18 4.95
C THR A 10 -3.47 -10.36 3.70
N MET A 11 -4.43 -9.98 2.87
CA MET A 11 -4.18 -9.08 1.73
C MET A 11 -3.70 -7.69 2.20
N LEU A 12 -4.34 -7.14 3.24
CA LEU A 12 -3.95 -5.87 3.84
C LEU A 12 -2.50 -5.91 4.37
N GLU A 13 -2.15 -6.92 5.17
CA GLU A 13 -0.82 -7.13 5.71
C GLU A 13 0.22 -7.26 4.59
N THR A 14 -0.09 -8.08 3.57
CA THR A 14 0.79 -8.28 2.42
C THR A 14 1.02 -6.97 1.65
N TRP A 15 -0.02 -6.16 1.48
CA TRP A 15 0.09 -4.86 0.83
C TRP A 15 0.91 -3.84 1.63
N ILE A 16 0.68 -3.69 2.93
CA ILE A 16 1.37 -2.67 3.74
C ILE A 16 2.81 -3.03 4.08
N HIS A 17 3.17 -4.32 4.06
CA HIS A 17 4.53 -4.78 4.33
C HIS A 17 5.33 -5.02 3.05
N ASN A 18 4.69 -5.59 2.03
CA ASN A 18 5.36 -6.05 0.82
C ASN A 18 4.89 -5.33 -0.43
N GLY A 19 3.87 -4.47 -0.41
CA GLY A 19 3.36 -3.81 -1.62
C GLY A 19 2.86 -4.78 -2.70
N ILE A 20 2.48 -6.00 -2.31
CA ILE A 20 1.98 -7.05 -3.22
C ILE A 20 0.47 -7.17 -3.03
N ILE A 21 -0.26 -7.34 -4.13
CA ILE A 21 -1.70 -7.63 -4.15
C ILE A 21 -1.88 -9.04 -4.71
N ASP A 22 -2.38 -9.94 -3.86
CA ASP A 22 -2.84 -11.28 -4.25
C ASP A 22 -4.34 -11.38 -3.98
N ASP A 23 -5.12 -10.89 -4.95
CA ASP A 23 -6.57 -10.75 -4.85
C ASP A 23 -7.25 -11.44 -6.05
N PRO A 24 -7.42 -12.77 -6.01
CA PRO A 24 -8.02 -13.52 -7.11
C PRO A 24 -9.51 -13.21 -7.32
N TYR A 25 -10.18 -12.64 -6.32
CA TYR A 25 -11.63 -12.38 -6.34
C TYR A 25 -11.98 -10.90 -6.51
N GLY A 26 -11.00 -9.99 -6.43
CA GLY A 26 -11.23 -8.56 -6.56
C GLY A 26 -11.93 -7.95 -5.34
N GLU A 27 -11.73 -8.50 -4.14
CA GLU A 27 -12.39 -8.10 -2.90
C GLU A 27 -11.57 -7.08 -2.08
N PHE A 28 -10.31 -6.85 -2.43
CA PHE A 28 -9.45 -5.93 -1.70
C PHE A 28 -9.77 -4.46 -2.04
N MET A 29 -9.54 -3.54 -1.10
CA MET A 29 -9.75 -2.11 -1.32
C MET A 29 -8.76 -1.48 -2.31
N VAL A 30 -7.64 -2.14 -2.62
CA VAL A 30 -6.67 -1.65 -3.61
C VAL A 30 -6.70 -2.54 -4.84
N GLN A 31 -6.96 -1.94 -5.99
CA GLN A 31 -6.87 -2.61 -7.28
C GLN A 31 -5.59 -2.21 -7.99
N GLU A 32 -4.86 -3.20 -8.50
CA GLU A 32 -3.74 -3.01 -9.41
C GLU A 32 -4.19 -3.15 -10.87
N ASN A 33 -3.84 -2.18 -11.70
CA ASN A 33 -3.91 -2.29 -13.15
C ASN A 33 -2.54 -2.71 -13.70
N LYS A 34 -2.39 -4.01 -13.99
CA LYS A 34 -1.12 -4.61 -14.44
C LYS A 34 -0.72 -4.16 -15.85
N ASP A 35 -1.67 -3.71 -16.66
CA ASP A 35 -1.41 -3.23 -18.03
C ASP A 35 -0.72 -1.84 -18.05
N ILE A 36 -0.76 -1.12 -16.92
CA ILE A 36 -0.08 0.17 -16.77
C ILE A 36 1.37 -0.11 -16.38
N ILE A 37 2.19 -0.32 -17.39
CA ILE A 37 3.63 -0.56 -17.26
C ILE A 37 4.33 0.80 -17.17
N HIS A 38 5.29 0.94 -16.26
CA HIS A 38 6.15 2.12 -16.19
C HIS A 38 6.98 2.16 -17.48
N HIS A 39 6.72 3.13 -18.35
CA HIS A 39 7.52 3.35 -19.54
C HIS A 39 8.58 4.42 -19.22
N GLU A 40 9.83 4.05 -19.45
CA GLU A 40 11.03 4.84 -19.26
C GLU A 40 11.02 6.08 -20.19
N SER A 41 10.32 7.13 -19.77
CA SER A 41 10.51 8.48 -20.33
C SER A 41 10.64 9.44 -19.16
N SER A 42 11.90 9.77 -18.88
CA SER A 42 12.46 10.27 -17.62
C SER A 42 12.07 11.71 -17.23
N LEU A 43 10.94 12.26 -17.66
CA LEU A 43 10.71 13.70 -17.57
C LEU A 43 9.27 14.01 -17.17
N GLU A 44 8.99 13.98 -15.87
CA GLU A 44 8.19 14.94 -15.10
C GLU A 44 7.66 14.28 -13.81
N GLN A 45 7.92 14.89 -12.66
CA GLN A 45 7.48 14.41 -11.35
C GLN A 45 5.94 14.32 -11.26
N GLU A 46 5.23 15.25 -11.92
CA GLU A 46 3.77 15.19 -12.09
C GLU A 46 3.30 14.01 -12.97
N PHE A 47 4.16 13.51 -13.86
CA PHE A 47 3.88 12.33 -14.68
C PHE A 47 3.97 11.06 -13.83
N ASN A 48 4.91 11.00 -12.87
CA ASN A 48 5.09 9.86 -11.98
C ASN A 48 3.93 9.70 -10.97
N ASP A 49 3.44 10.80 -10.39
CA ASP A 49 2.27 10.76 -9.50
C ASP A 49 1.00 10.32 -10.24
N LYS A 50 0.83 10.80 -11.49
CA LYS A 50 -0.27 10.37 -12.37
C LYS A 50 -0.14 8.90 -12.73
N PHE A 51 1.08 8.40 -12.94
CA PHE A 51 1.35 6.99 -13.20
C PHE A 51 0.87 6.10 -12.05
N TRP A 52 1.38 6.33 -10.82
CA TRP A 52 0.99 5.52 -9.64
C TRP A 52 -0.49 5.66 -9.30
N SER A 53 -1.07 6.83 -9.57
CA SER A 53 -2.51 7.06 -9.39
C SER A 53 -3.38 6.31 -10.40
N ARG A 54 -2.88 6.01 -11.59
CA ARG A 54 -3.59 5.16 -12.56
C ARG A 54 -3.35 3.68 -12.30
N ARG A 55 -2.13 3.30 -11.88
CA ARG A 55 -1.75 1.90 -11.61
C ARG A 55 -2.46 1.32 -10.39
N TYR A 56 -2.55 2.08 -9.29
CA TYR A 56 -3.23 1.63 -8.07
C TYR A 56 -4.40 2.53 -7.72
N LEU A 57 -5.60 1.93 -7.70
CA LEU A 57 -6.86 2.60 -7.45
C LEU A 57 -7.49 2.12 -6.14
N LEU A 58 -8.11 3.04 -5.41
CA LEU A 58 -8.90 2.71 -4.23
C LEU A 58 -10.33 2.32 -4.63
N GLN A 59 -10.68 1.06 -4.39
CA GLN A 59 -12.03 0.53 -4.54
C GLN A 59 -12.88 0.83 -3.32
N ARG A 60 -13.49 2.03 -3.28
CA ARG A 60 -14.30 2.51 -2.14
C ARG A 60 -15.42 1.54 -1.75
N ASN A 61 -16.00 0.83 -2.71
CA ASN A 61 -17.06 -0.17 -2.46
C ASN A 61 -16.54 -1.40 -1.72
N ASN A 62 -15.26 -1.71 -1.88
CA ASN A 62 -14.58 -2.82 -1.21
C ASN A 62 -13.85 -2.36 0.06
N THR A 63 -13.97 -1.09 0.44
CA THR A 63 -13.32 -0.55 1.65
C THR A 63 -14.21 -0.79 2.87
N PRO A 64 -13.80 -1.65 3.82
CA PRO A 64 -14.53 -1.83 5.07
C PRO A 64 -14.63 -0.51 5.84
N ILE A 65 -15.75 -0.27 6.50
CA ILE A 65 -16.05 0.96 7.26
C ILE A 65 -14.88 1.31 8.21
N LEU A 66 -14.32 0.30 8.87
CA LEU A 66 -13.19 0.43 9.80
C LEU A 66 -11.96 1.13 9.19
N PHE A 67 -11.73 0.92 7.89
CA PHE A 67 -10.58 1.41 7.16
C PHE A 67 -10.89 2.65 6.31
N GLN A 68 -12.15 3.09 6.20
CA GLN A 68 -12.49 4.25 5.37
C GLN A 68 -11.65 5.50 5.70
N SER A 69 -11.49 5.81 7.00
CA SER A 69 -10.69 6.94 7.47
C SER A 69 -9.18 6.80 7.25
N SER A 70 -8.70 5.59 6.98
CA SER A 70 -7.26 5.30 6.77
C SER A 70 -6.96 4.74 5.38
N SER A 71 -7.96 4.69 4.50
CA SER A 71 -7.89 4.02 3.20
C SER A 71 -6.87 4.65 2.26
N ASP A 72 -6.81 5.98 2.22
CA ASP A 72 -5.78 6.71 1.47
C ASP A 72 -4.36 6.45 2.00
N MET A 73 -4.22 6.33 3.33
CA MET A 73 -2.94 6.01 3.96
C MET A 73 -2.50 4.59 3.61
N ILE A 74 -3.43 3.62 3.61
CA ILE A 74 -3.18 2.23 3.21
C ILE A 74 -2.79 2.14 1.73
N LEU A 75 -3.53 2.82 0.85
CA LEU A 75 -3.20 2.89 -0.58
C LEU A 75 -1.79 3.45 -0.80
N ASN A 76 -1.51 4.61 -0.20
CA ASN A 76 -0.24 5.30 -0.40
C ASN A 76 0.94 4.47 0.13
N THR A 77 0.77 3.75 1.24
CA THR A 77 1.81 2.89 1.83
C THR A 77 2.35 1.89 0.80
N GLY A 78 1.48 1.12 0.14
CA GLY A 78 1.96 0.17 -0.87
C GLY A 78 2.38 0.82 -2.19
N LYS A 79 1.80 1.96 -2.60
CA LYS A 79 2.31 2.76 -3.73
C LYS A 79 3.79 3.14 -3.53
N TYR A 80 4.15 3.60 -2.33
CA TYR A 80 5.52 3.95 -1.99
C TYR A 80 6.46 2.74 -2.00
N LEU A 81 6.02 1.59 -1.47
CA LEU A 81 6.83 0.36 -1.52
C LEU A 81 7.15 -0.04 -2.97
N ASN A 82 6.18 0.07 -3.87
CA ASN A 82 6.37 -0.24 -5.28
C ASN A 82 7.23 0.81 -5.99
N ALA A 83 7.09 2.10 -5.68
CA ALA A 83 7.97 3.13 -6.22
C ALA A 83 9.43 2.93 -5.81
N ILE A 84 9.69 2.60 -4.54
CA ILE A 84 11.04 2.28 -4.07
C ILE A 84 11.59 1.04 -4.77
N ARG A 85 10.76 0.00 -4.93
CA ARG A 85 11.14 -1.24 -5.60
C ARG A 85 11.54 -0.98 -7.06
N GLU A 86 10.72 -0.29 -7.83
CA GLU A 86 11.03 0.05 -9.22
C GLU A 86 12.29 0.92 -9.30
N SER A 87 12.42 1.92 -8.43
CA SER A 87 13.63 2.76 -8.37
C SER A 87 14.91 1.99 -8.02
N ALA A 88 14.80 0.88 -7.29
CA ALA A 88 15.94 0.04 -6.93
C ALA A 88 16.34 -0.92 -8.06
N PHE A 89 15.40 -1.35 -8.91
CA PHE A 89 15.68 -2.22 -10.03
C PHE A 89 16.38 -1.50 -11.20
N ASP A 90 16.21 -0.18 -11.31
CA ASP A 90 16.92 0.65 -12.29
C ASP A 90 18.43 0.76 -12.02
N TYR A 91 18.89 0.38 -10.81
CA TYR A 91 20.30 0.35 -10.41
C TYR A 91 20.71 -1.09 -10.03
N ASN A 92 21.13 -1.90 -11.00
CA ASN A 92 21.73 -3.20 -10.70
C ASN A 92 23.26 -3.11 -10.55
N ASP A 93 23.72 -3.93 -9.60
CA ASP A 93 25.08 -4.31 -9.18
C ASP A 93 25.82 -3.42 -8.16
N ASP A 94 26.04 -4.02 -6.97
CA ASP A 94 27.05 -3.72 -5.94
C ASP A 94 26.85 -2.59 -4.91
N ILE A 95 25.67 -2.01 -4.76
CA ILE A 95 25.42 -1.10 -3.63
C ILE A 95 24.44 -1.74 -2.65
N ASN A 96 25.00 -2.34 -1.59
CA ASN A 96 24.33 -2.49 -0.30
C ASN A 96 23.53 -1.22 -0.05
N ILE A 97 22.19 -1.30 -0.09
CA ILE A 97 21.26 -0.16 -0.13
C ILE A 97 21.38 0.63 1.18
N ASP A 98 22.45 1.40 1.32
CA ASP A 98 22.50 2.57 2.19
C ASP A 98 21.71 3.64 1.45
N MET A 99 20.39 3.60 1.65
CA MET A 99 19.45 4.69 1.94
C MET A 99 19.87 6.15 1.62
N SER A 100 20.63 6.41 0.56
CA SER A 100 21.25 7.70 0.24
C SER A 100 20.66 8.29 -1.04
N THR A 101 19.35 8.51 -1.00
CA THR A 101 18.76 9.66 -1.70
C THR A 101 18.00 10.42 -0.64
N SER A 102 18.51 11.59 -0.26
CA SER A 102 17.96 12.45 0.79
C SER A 102 16.47 12.79 0.60
N ILE A 103 15.95 12.67 -0.63
CA ILE A 103 14.53 12.82 -0.99
C ILE A 103 13.70 11.63 -0.47
N LEU A 104 14.12 10.37 -0.76
CA LEU A 104 13.49 9.17 -0.21
C LEU A 104 13.60 9.09 1.31
N ARG A 105 14.55 9.77 1.96
CA ARG A 105 14.71 9.72 3.42
C ARG A 105 13.53 10.38 4.15
N ILE A 106 12.97 11.46 3.61
CA ILE A 106 11.79 12.13 4.18
C ILE A 106 10.53 11.29 3.92
N ASP A 107 10.35 10.81 2.68
CA ASP A 107 9.22 9.96 2.32
C ASP A 107 9.26 8.62 3.06
N LYS A 108 10.45 8.07 3.30
CA LYS A 108 10.66 6.86 4.12
C LYS A 108 10.34 7.10 5.59
N GLN A 109 10.70 8.25 6.15
CA GLN A 109 10.32 8.58 7.52
C GLN A 109 8.80 8.76 7.65
N LEU A 110 8.16 9.40 6.67
CA LEU A 110 6.71 9.52 6.59
C LEU A 110 6.05 8.14 6.42
N LEU A 111 6.61 7.27 5.57
CA LEU A 111 6.17 5.89 5.37
C LEU A 111 6.30 5.08 6.67
N MET A 112 7.44 5.15 7.36
CA MET A 112 7.65 4.45 8.64
C MET A 112 6.72 4.99 9.72
N ASN A 113 6.43 6.30 9.73
CA ASN A 113 5.48 6.90 10.65
C ASN A 113 4.04 6.48 10.33
N ASN A 114 3.66 6.44 9.06
CA ASN A 114 2.35 5.99 8.59
C ASN A 114 2.16 4.49 8.87
N HIS A 115 3.17 3.66 8.60
CA HIS A 115 3.17 2.24 8.91
C HIS A 115 3.04 2.00 10.42
N LYS A 116 3.84 2.68 11.25
CA LYS A 116 3.70 2.59 12.73
C LYS A 116 2.33 3.05 13.21
N LYS A 117 1.76 4.10 12.60
CA LYS A 117 0.42 4.61 12.93
C LYS A 117 -0.68 3.64 12.49
N LEU A 118 -0.53 3.01 11.32
CA LEU A 118 -1.43 1.96 10.84
C LEU A 118 -1.38 0.74 11.75
N GLU A 119 -0.19 0.25 12.07
CA GLU A 119 0.02 -0.85 13.02
C GLU A 119 -0.61 -0.54 14.38
N TYR A 120 -0.39 0.66 14.90
CA TYR A 120 -1.04 1.11 16.13
C TYR A 120 -2.56 1.16 15.99
N THR A 121 -3.09 1.69 14.88
CA THR A 121 -4.54 1.77 14.63
C THR A 121 -5.16 0.37 14.47
N ILE A 122 -4.47 -0.54 13.80
CA ILE A 122 -4.87 -1.94 13.61
C ILE A 122 -4.88 -2.68 14.94
N ARG A 123 -3.87 -2.46 15.80
CA ARG A 123 -3.76 -3.07 17.13
C ARG A 123 -4.70 -2.45 18.17
N GLU A 124 -4.82 -1.12 18.23
CA GLU A 124 -5.72 -0.43 19.16
C GLU A 124 -7.19 -0.66 18.81
N LYS A 125 -7.52 -0.80 17.53
CA LYS A 125 -8.88 -1.14 17.10
C LYS A 125 -9.20 -2.62 17.29
N ASP A 126 -8.40 -3.33 18.10
CA ASP A 126 -8.48 -4.77 18.43
C ASP A 126 -9.43 -5.48 17.47
N LEU A 127 -8.94 -5.73 16.25
CA LEU A 127 -9.76 -6.21 15.13
C LEU A 127 -10.50 -7.52 15.49
N ASP A 128 -10.06 -8.21 16.54
CA ASP A 128 -10.73 -9.38 17.11
C ASP A 128 -12.06 -9.08 17.83
N GLU A 129 -12.30 -7.88 18.35
CA GLU A 129 -13.58 -7.44 18.95
C GLU A 129 -14.42 -6.60 17.96
N THR A 130 -13.81 -5.68 17.20
CA THR A 130 -14.56 -4.72 16.36
C THR A 130 -15.17 -5.34 15.08
N ILE A 131 -14.63 -6.46 14.58
CA ILE A 131 -15.18 -7.14 13.39
C ILE A 131 -16.58 -7.72 13.66
N GLU A 132 -16.94 -8.03 14.92
CA GLU A 132 -18.29 -8.52 15.25
C GLU A 132 -19.37 -7.45 15.08
N GLU A 133 -19.06 -6.17 15.34
CA GLU A 133 -20.02 -5.06 15.22
C GLU A 133 -20.09 -4.47 13.80
N ALA A 134 -19.01 -4.52 13.02
CA ALA A 134 -18.99 -3.95 11.66
C ALA A 134 -19.60 -4.87 10.57
N CYS A 135 -20.02 -6.09 10.93
CA CYS A 135 -20.70 -7.05 10.06
C CYS A 135 -22.23 -7.08 10.21
N LEU A 136 -22.80 -6.20 11.05
CA LEU A 136 -24.23 -5.97 11.22
C LEU A 136 -24.60 -4.59 10.68
#